data_AF-W1J324-F1
#
_entry.id   AF-W1J324-F1
#
_cell.length_a   1.000
_cell.length_b   1.000
_cell.length_c   1.000
_cell.angle_alpha   90.00
_cell.angle_beta   90.00
_cell.angle_gamma   90.00
#
_symmetry.space_group_name_H-M   'P 1'
#
loop_
_entity.id
_entity.type
_entity.pdbx_description
1 polymer ?
#
loop_
_entity_poly.entity_id
_entity_poly.type
_entity_poly.pdbx_seq_one_letter_code
_entity_poly.pdbx_strand_id
1 'polypeptide(L)'
;MYDYIDDLWCLISEGLLLIHQGKEFKCYFLDQPIEIKFIPSKGGRVTISINCHVEFQTSVDKKEFLISMSEYAEKFSEKIEELNPKATGIYKAVMKNLSAMSL
;
A
#
# COMPACT_ATOMS: atom_id res chain seq x y z
N MET A 1 -12.33 -2.56 16.82
CA MET A 1 -12.31 -1.71 15.61
C MET A 1 -11.02 -2.03 14.91
N TYR A 2 -11.08 -2.49 13.67
CA TYR A 2 -9.91 -2.81 12.84
C TYR A 2 -9.78 -1.80 11.68
N ASP A 3 -10.55 -0.73 11.70
CA ASP A 3 -10.64 0.30 10.67
C ASP A 3 -9.59 1.41 10.83
N TYR A 4 -8.48 1.13 11.52
CA TYR A 4 -7.45 2.12 11.74
C TYR A 4 -6.61 2.34 10.47
N ILE A 5 -6.14 3.58 10.32
CA ILE A 5 -5.38 3.98 9.12
C ILE A 5 -4.04 3.26 9.02
N ASP A 6 -3.45 2.83 10.13
CA ASP A 6 -2.23 2.02 10.17
C ASP A 6 -2.46 0.59 9.66
N ASP A 7 -3.61 -0.03 9.95
CA ASP A 7 -4.02 -1.30 9.35
C ASP A 7 -4.16 -1.18 7.82
N LEU A 8 -4.65 -0.04 7.31
CA LEU A 8 -4.72 0.20 5.87
C LEU A 8 -3.32 0.25 5.23
N TRP A 9 -2.35 0.90 5.88
CA TRP A 9 -0.98 0.98 5.36
C TRP A 9 -0.27 -0.37 5.31
N CYS A 10 -0.60 -1.31 6.22
CA CYS A 10 -0.17 -2.71 6.08
C CYS A 10 -0.63 -3.31 4.75
N LEU A 11 -1.91 -3.19 4.42
CA LEU A 11 -2.49 -3.71 3.17
C LEU A 11 -1.86 -3.04 1.95
N ILE A 12 -1.68 -1.71 1.99
CA ILE A 12 -1.02 -0.98 0.90
C ILE A 12 0.41 -1.49 0.71
N SER A 13 1.19 -1.70 1.78
CA SER A 13 2.57 -2.18 1.68
C SER A 13 2.68 -3.59 1.07
N GLU A 14 1.72 -4.47 1.36
CA GLU A 14 1.61 -5.78 0.71
C GLU A 14 1.31 -5.62 -0.79
N GLY A 15 0.39 -4.71 -1.13
CA GLY A 15 0.09 -4.37 -2.52
C GLY A 15 1.30 -3.84 -3.28
N LEU A 16 2.11 -2.97 -2.67
CA LEU A 16 3.37 -2.49 -3.27
C LEU A 16 4.33 -3.66 -3.56
N LEU A 17 4.51 -4.57 -2.59
CA LEU A 17 5.37 -5.76 -2.74
C LEU A 17 4.89 -6.66 -3.88
N LEU A 18 3.58 -6.92 -3.98
CA LEU A 18 3.00 -7.73 -5.05
C LEU A 18 3.19 -7.07 -6.41
N ILE A 19 2.97 -5.75 -6.51
CA ILE A 19 3.22 -5.01 -7.74
C ILE A 19 4.68 -5.05 -8.12
N HIS A 20 5.61 -4.88 -7.17
CA HIS A 20 7.05 -5.02 -7.40
C HIS A 20 7.36 -6.38 -8.05
N GLN A 21 6.79 -7.46 -7.52
CA GLN A 21 6.88 -8.83 -8.07
C GLN A 21 6.12 -9.06 -9.40
N GLY A 22 5.44 -8.05 -9.92
CA GLY A 22 4.67 -8.14 -11.17
C GLY A 22 3.32 -8.85 -11.02
N LYS A 23 2.80 -8.97 -9.80
CA LYS A 23 1.50 -9.56 -9.49
C LYS A 23 0.45 -8.48 -9.29
N GLU A 24 -0.80 -8.83 -9.55
CA GLU A 24 -1.94 -8.01 -9.18
C GLU A 24 -2.15 -8.02 -7.67
N PHE A 25 -2.71 -6.93 -7.17
CA PHE A 25 -3.17 -6.81 -5.80
C PHE A 25 -4.62 -6.34 -5.79
N LYS A 26 -5.39 -6.91 -4.87
CA LYS A 26 -6.75 -6.46 -4.55
C LYS A 26 -7.02 -6.71 -3.07
N CYS A 27 -7.53 -5.70 -2.38
CA CYS A 27 -8.05 -5.86 -1.03
C CYS A 27 -9.35 -5.09 -0.83
N TYR A 28 -10.11 -5.52 0.17
CA TYR A 28 -11.18 -4.76 0.77
C TYR A 28 -10.71 -4.32 2.14
N PHE A 29 -10.89 -3.04 2.47
CA PHE A 29 -10.51 -2.52 3.78
C PHE A 29 -11.55 -2.90 4.83
N LEU A 30 -11.51 -4.16 5.25
CA LEU A 30 -12.32 -4.71 6.33
C LEU A 30 -13.81 -4.37 6.15
N ASP A 31 -14.49 -3.92 7.20
CA ASP A 31 -15.91 -3.56 7.16
C ASP A 31 -16.19 -2.19 6.49
N GLN A 32 -15.15 -1.51 5.98
CA GLN A 32 -15.30 -0.25 5.26
C GLN A 32 -15.60 -0.50 3.78
N PRO A 33 -16.38 0.37 3.13
CA PRO A 33 -16.75 0.22 1.72
C PRO A 33 -15.61 0.62 0.76
N ILE A 34 -14.36 0.34 1.12
CA ILE A 34 -13.16 0.72 0.36
C ILE A 34 -12.54 -0.54 -0.25
N GLU A 35 -12.49 -0.58 -1.58
CA GLU A 35 -11.76 -1.57 -2.36
C GLU A 35 -10.55 -0.90 -3.02
N ILE A 36 -9.37 -1.52 -2.91
CA ILE A 36 -8.13 -1.05 -3.56
C ILE A 36 -7.65 -2.14 -4.51
N LYS A 37 -7.28 -1.76 -5.72
CA LYS A 37 -6.69 -2.65 -6.73
C LYS A 37 -5.44 -2.01 -7.33
N PHE A 38 -4.40 -2.81 -7.47
CA PHE A 38 -3.24 -2.48 -8.29
C PHE A 38 -3.06 -3.55 -9.36
N ILE A 39 -3.05 -3.13 -10.63
CA ILE A 39 -2.97 -4.03 -11.77
C ILE A 39 -1.75 -3.63 -12.61
N PRO A 40 -0.64 -4.40 -12.58
CA PRO A 40 0.51 -4.10 -13.41
C PRO A 40 0.15 -4.34 -14.88
N SER A 41 0.57 -3.45 -15.76
CA SER A 41 0.33 -3.54 -17.20
C SER A 41 1.64 -3.57 -17.97
N LYS A 42 1.58 -3.99 -19.23
CA LYS A 42 2.74 -3.95 -20.14
C LYS A 42 3.27 -2.51 -20.26
N GLY A 43 4.58 -2.39 -20.49
CA GLY A 43 5.23 -1.09 -20.64
C GLY A 43 5.60 -0.39 -19.32
N GLY A 44 5.75 -1.13 -18.22
CA GLY A 44 6.24 -0.59 -16.95
C GLY A 44 5.23 0.30 -16.23
N ARG A 45 3.94 0.11 -16.46
CA ARG A 45 2.87 0.89 -15.82
C ARG A 45 2.10 0.05 -14.82
N VAL A 46 1.43 0.73 -13.90
CA VAL A 46 0.46 0.14 -12.98
C VAL A 46 -0.82 0.95 -13.01
N THR A 47 -1.94 0.24 -13.08
CA THR A 47 -3.27 0.81 -12.92
C THR A 47 -3.65 0.73 -11.44
N ILE A 48 -4.06 1.85 -10.87
CA ILE A 48 -4.53 1.97 -9.50
C ILE A 48 -6.02 2.25 -9.58
N SER A 49 -6.82 1.43 -8.92
CA SER A 49 -8.26 1.66 -8.73
C SER A 49 -8.58 1.70 -7.24
N ILE A 50 -9.35 2.69 -6.83
CA ILE A 50 -9.92 2.82 -5.50
C ILE A 50 -11.43 2.99 -5.67
N ASN A 51 -12.21 2.09 -5.10
CA ASN A 51 -13.66 2.20 -5.09
C ASN A 51 -14.13 2.43 -3.66
N CYS A 52 -14.78 3.58 -3.45
CA CYS A 52 -15.50 3.91 -2.22
C CYS A 52 -16.85 4.49 -2.62
N HIS A 53 -17.84 3.62 -2.82
CA HIS A 53 -19.14 3.91 -3.45
C HIS A 53 -19.07 4.33 -4.93
N VAL A 54 -17.96 4.95 -5.34
CA VAL A 54 -17.63 5.34 -6.71
C VAL A 54 -16.19 4.91 -6.98
N GLU A 55 -15.94 4.35 -8.17
CA GLU A 55 -14.61 3.94 -8.59
C GLU A 55 -13.83 5.12 -9.19
N PHE A 56 -12.62 5.33 -8.67
CA PHE A 56 -11.61 6.21 -9.24
C PHE A 56 -10.44 5.37 -9.71
N GLN A 57 -10.03 5.58 -10.96
CA GLN A 57 -8.94 4.81 -11.56
C GLN A 57 -7.95 5.72 -12.28
N THR A 58 -6.67 5.42 -12.13
CA THR A 58 -5.59 6.07 -12.87
C THR A 58 -4.52 5.05 -13.28
N SER A 59 -3.70 5.39 -14.27
CA SER A 59 -2.53 4.62 -14.68
C SER A 59 -1.30 5.47 -14.53
N VAL A 60 -0.26 4.94 -13.88
CA VAL A 60 0.99 5.65 -13.58
C VAL A 60 2.20 4.79 -13.93
N ASP A 61 3.39 5.40 -13.96
CA ASP A 61 4.64 4.64 -14.05
C ASP A 61 4.81 3.77 -12.80
N LYS A 62 5.14 2.49 -13.00
CA LYS A 62 5.27 1.51 -11.90
C LYS A 62 6.43 1.87 -10.98
N LYS A 63 7.57 2.31 -11.54
CA LYS A 63 8.77 2.58 -10.74
C LYS A 63 8.56 3.84 -9.89
N GLU A 64 8.05 4.91 -10.49
CA GLU A 64 7.70 6.14 -9.78
C GLU A 64 6.68 5.87 -8.67
N PHE A 65 5.62 5.12 -8.97
CA PHE A 65 4.63 4.74 -7.98
C PHE A 65 5.23 3.97 -6.80
N LEU A 66 6.06 2.94 -7.07
CA LEU A 66 6.70 2.15 -6.02
C LEU A 66 7.64 2.99 -5.16
N ILE A 67 8.45 3.87 -5.75
CA ILE A 67 9.35 4.75 -5.01
C ILE A 67 8.54 5.70 -4.12
N SER A 68 7.65 6.49 -4.70
CA SER A 68 6.90 7.51 -3.96
C SER A 68 6.03 6.89 -2.87
N MET A 69 5.33 5.79 -3.14
CA MET A 69 4.49 5.15 -2.13
C MET A 69 5.31 4.48 -1.03
N SER A 70 6.50 3.96 -1.33
CA SER A 70 7.39 3.41 -0.30
C SER A 70 7.88 4.51 0.64
N GLU A 71 8.27 5.68 0.10
CA GLU A 71 8.66 6.84 0.92
C GLU A 71 7.51 7.34 1.82
N TYR A 72 6.28 7.37 1.32
CA TYR A 72 5.12 7.74 2.14
C TYR A 72 4.80 6.69 3.21
N ALA A 73 4.89 5.41 2.87
CA ALA A 73 4.68 4.32 3.81
C ALA A 73 5.71 4.34 4.95
N GLU A 74 6.99 4.60 4.64
CA GLU A 74 8.06 4.76 5.63
C GLU A 74 7.78 5.93 6.56
N LYS A 75 7.57 7.14 6.02
CA LYS A 75 7.27 8.36 6.81
C LYS A 75 6.03 8.19 7.70
N PHE A 76 4.97 7.58 7.17
CA PHE A 76 3.77 7.32 7.94
C PHE A 76 4.06 6.35 9.09
N SER A 77 4.78 5.26 8.80
CA SER A 77 5.08 4.22 9.78
C SER A 77 5.97 4.75 10.89
N GLU A 78 7.02 5.50 10.56
CA GLU A 78 7.87 6.20 11.54
C GLU A 78 7.02 7.09 12.46
N LYS A 79 6.12 7.89 11.88
CA LYS A 79 5.29 8.80 12.68
C LYS A 79 4.29 8.08 13.58
N ILE A 80 3.71 6.97 13.11
CA ILE A 80 2.81 6.16 13.94
C ILE A 80 3.57 5.48 15.08
N GLU A 81 4.79 5.01 14.86
CA GLU A 81 5.62 4.42 15.93
C GLU A 81 5.93 5.44 17.02
N GLU A 82 6.26 6.69 16.65
CA GLU A 82 6.45 7.79 17.60
C GLU A 82 5.19 8.09 18.43
N LEU A 83 4.02 8.17 17.77
CA LEU A 83 2.76 8.56 18.41
C LEU A 83 2.13 7.42 19.22
N ASN A 84 2.33 6.18 18.78
CA ASN A 84 1.79 4.98 19.40
C ASN A 84 2.82 3.85 19.37
N PRO A 85 3.74 3.79 20.36
CA PRO A 85 4.74 2.74 20.47
C PRO A 85 4.16 1.32 20.65
N LYS A 86 2.84 1.16 20.83
CA LYS A 86 2.20 -0.16 20.86
C LYS A 86 1.87 -0.68 19.45
N ALA A 87 1.89 0.18 18.43
CA ALA A 87 1.67 -0.16 17.03
C ALA A 87 2.92 -0.73 16.32
N THR A 88 4.02 -0.99 17.04
CA THR A 88 5.30 -1.49 16.48
C THR A 88 5.16 -2.74 15.60
N GLY A 89 4.14 -3.58 15.83
CA GLY A 89 3.88 -4.74 14.96
C GLY A 89 3.54 -4.35 13.51
N ILE A 90 2.70 -3.33 13.35
CA ILE A 90 2.26 -2.79 12.05
C ILE A 90 3.45 -2.12 11.35
N TYR A 91 4.19 -1.27 12.08
CA TYR A 91 5.44 -0.66 11.60
C TYR A 91 6.40 -1.72 11.03
N LYS A 92 6.69 -2.76 11.81
CA LYS A 92 7.60 -3.84 11.39
C LYS A 92 7.11 -4.57 10.14
N ALA A 93 5.80 -4.79 10.00
CA ALA A 93 5.22 -5.44 8.83
C ALA A 93 5.41 -4.58 7.57
N VAL A 94 5.10 -3.29 7.65
CA VAL A 94 5.30 -2.33 6.55
C VAL A 94 6.78 -2.29 6.16
N MET A 95 7.68 -2.04 7.11
CA MET A 95 9.11 -1.93 6.83
C MET A 95 9.70 -3.21 6.26
N LYS A 96 9.21 -4.39 6.68
CA LYS A 96 9.61 -5.67 6.10
C LYS A 96 9.24 -5.77 4.62
N ASN A 97 8.03 -5.35 4.25
CA ASN A 97 7.58 -5.35 2.86
C ASN A 97 8.38 -4.36 2.00
N LEU A 98 8.62 -3.15 2.52
CA LEU A 98 9.43 -2.13 1.84
C LEU A 98 10.87 -2.62 1.60
N SER A 99 11.50 -3.18 2.64
CA SER A 99 12.88 -3.71 2.55
C SER A 99 13.02 -4.85 1.53
N ALA A 100 11.95 -5.59 1.26
CA ALA A 100 11.95 -6.69 0.31
C ALA A 100 11.85 -6.24 -1.16
N MET A 101 11.59 -4.95 -1.43
CA MET A 101 11.39 -4.43 -2.78
C MET A 101 12.65 -3.88 -3.45
N SER A 102 13.82 -3.82 -2.80
CA SER A 102 15.12 -3.36 -3.37
C SER A 102 14.97 -2.40 -4.57
N LEU A 103 14.37 -1.22 -4.32
CA LEU A 103 13.88 -0.28 -5.35
C LEU A 103 14.99 0.59 -5.98
#